data_AF-A0A5E7NC43-F1
#
_entry.id   AF-A0A5E7NC43-F1
#
_cell.length_a   1.000
_cell.length_b   1.000
_cell.length_c   1.000
_cell.angle_alpha   90.00
_cell.angle_beta   90.00
_cell.angle_gamma   90.00
#
_symmetry.space_group_name_H-M   'P 1'
#
loop_
_entity.id
_entity.type
_entity.pdbx_description
1 polymer ?
#
loop_
_entity_poly.entity_id
_entity_poly.type
_entity_poly.pdbx_seq_one_letter_code
_entity_poly.pdbx_strand_id
1 'polypeptide(L)'
;MIGVPMPHPRDSIIEDLNQKLEQFFGAGKTVQEIASGVSAEVLIFTTTHSNKLRAERDKIAPRLKELADAGTPVAKAAKGCGMEAKRARLIARENGFKFTS
;
A
#
# COMPACT_ATOMS: atom_id res chain seq x y z
N MET A 1 49.88 -0.67 -31.36
CA MET A 1 49.10 0.26 -30.51
C MET A 1 47.83 -0.46 -30.11
N ILE A 2 47.79 -1.07 -28.92
CA ILE A 2 46.61 -1.77 -28.42
C ILE A 2 45.70 -0.72 -27.78
N GLY A 3 44.53 -0.53 -28.38
CA GLY A 3 43.55 0.48 -27.98
C GLY A 3 43.17 0.28 -26.52
N VAL A 4 43.18 1.39 -25.78
CA VAL A 4 42.73 1.45 -24.39
C VAL A 4 41.31 0.85 -24.33
N PRO A 5 41.01 -0.08 -23.42
CA PRO A 5 39.67 -0.66 -23.33
C PRO A 5 38.66 0.47 -23.11
N MET A 6 37.63 0.51 -23.96
CA MET A 6 36.53 1.45 -23.84
C MET A 6 35.95 1.32 -22.42
N PRO A 7 35.82 2.43 -21.66
CA PRO A 7 35.27 2.37 -20.31
C PRO A 7 33.91 1.69 -20.37
N HIS A 8 33.68 0.76 -19.44
CA HIS A 8 32.42 0.04 -19.40
C HIS A 8 31.31 1.09 -19.19
N PRO A 9 30.19 1.06 -19.93
CA PRO A 9 29.17 2.12 -19.87
C PRO A 9 28.62 2.36 -18.46
N ARG A 10 28.66 1.34 -17.61
CA ARG A 10 28.35 1.44 -16.18
C ARG A 10 29.27 2.41 -15.43
N ASP A 11 30.56 2.42 -15.73
CA ASP A 11 31.55 3.23 -15.02
C ASP A 11 31.35 4.71 -15.34
N SER A 12 31.06 5.04 -16.60
CA SER A 12 30.70 6.41 -17.00
C SER A 12 29.41 6.90 -16.34
N ILE A 13 28.42 6.03 -16.15
CA ILE A 13 27.19 6.36 -15.43
C ILE A 13 27.49 6.63 -13.95
N ILE A 14 28.36 5.82 -13.33
CA ILE A 14 28.75 6.00 -11.93
C ILE A 14 29.46 7.33 -11.73
N GLU A 15 30.39 7.67 -12.63
CA GLU A 15 31.14 8.93 -12.58
C GLU A 15 30.22 10.15 -12.71
N ASP A 16 29.31 10.14 -13.69
CA ASP A 16 28.30 11.20 -13.87
C ASP A 16 27.38 11.35 -12.64
N LEU A 17 26.94 10.24 -12.05
CA LEU A 17 26.12 10.26 -10.83
C LEU A 17 26.89 10.85 -9.65
N ASN A 18 28.15 10.46 -9.45
CA ASN A 18 28.98 11.00 -8.39
C ASN A 18 29.20 12.51 -8.56
N GLN A 19 29.48 12.97 -9.78
CA GLN A 19 29.65 14.39 -10.08
C GLN A 19 28.39 15.20 -9.76
N LYS A 20 27.20 14.66 -10.07
CA LYS A 20 25.91 15.30 -9.74
C LYS A 20 25.66 15.37 -8.25
N LEU A 21 26.03 14.33 -7.49
CA LEU A 21 25.93 14.34 -6.04
C LEU A 21 26.86 15.41 -5.45
N GLU A 22 28.12 15.46 -5.89
CA GLU A 22 29.07 16.50 -5.46
C GLU A 22 28.58 17.91 -5.79
N GLN A 23 28.04 18.13 -6.98
CA GLN A 23 27.46 19.42 -7.36
C GLN A 23 26.27 19.79 -6.45
N PHE A 24 25.41 18.83 -6.14
CA PHE A 24 24.23 19.07 -5.31
C PHE A 24 24.64 19.44 -3.88
N PHE A 25 25.47 18.62 -3.24
CA PHE A 25 25.92 18.84 -1.86
C PHE A 25 26.92 19.99 -1.74
N GLY A 26 27.81 20.17 -2.72
CA GLY A 26 28.77 21.27 -2.78
C GLY A 26 28.13 22.64 -2.95
N ALA A 27 26.93 22.71 -3.54
CA ALA A 27 26.11 23.92 -3.57
C ALA A 27 25.41 24.23 -2.23
N GLY A 28 25.71 23.49 -1.16
CA GLY A 28 25.11 23.65 0.17
C GLY A 28 23.67 23.12 0.26
N LYS A 29 23.21 22.35 -0.72
CA LYS A 29 21.87 21.74 -0.68
C LYS A 29 21.87 20.53 0.25
N THR A 30 20.76 20.34 0.94
CA THR A 30 20.57 19.22 1.87
C THR A 30 19.45 18.33 1.39
N VAL A 31 19.55 17.03 1.67
CA VAL A 31 18.44 16.10 1.49
C VAL A 31 17.41 16.38 2.59
N GLN A 32 16.15 16.49 2.21
CA GLN A 32 15.03 16.51 3.15
C GLN A 32 14.29 15.19 3.03
N GLU A 33 14.15 14.48 4.14
CA GLU A 33 13.22 13.36 4.22
C GLU A 33 11.81 13.91 4.36
N ILE A 34 10.99 13.71 3.34
CA ILE A 34 9.56 14.03 3.40
C ILE A 34 8.86 12.80 3.93
N ALA A 35 8.25 12.91 5.11
CA ALA A 35 7.43 11.84 5.67
C ALA A 35 6.36 11.40 4.65
N SER A 36 6.20 10.08 4.50
CA SER A 36 5.17 9.51 3.63
C SER A 36 3.80 10.10 3.97
N GLY A 37 3.15 10.76 3.00
CA GLY A 37 1.86 11.42 3.16
C GLY A 37 1.90 12.95 3.33
N VAL A 38 3.09 13.58 3.36
CA VAL A 38 3.25 15.05 3.41
C VAL A 38 3.49 15.67 2.02
N SER A 39 4.04 14.90 1.07
CA SER A 39 4.07 15.30 -0.34
C SER A 39 2.66 15.21 -0.94
N ALA A 40 2.23 16.26 -1.66
CA ALA A 40 0.98 16.28 -2.42
C ALA A 40 0.94 15.24 -3.56
N GLU A 41 2.00 14.45 -3.73
CA GLU A 41 1.99 13.16 -4.39
C GLU A 41 1.26 12.14 -3.51
N VAL A 42 -0.04 12.38 -3.29
CA VAL A 42 -0.91 11.32 -2.87
C VAL A 42 -0.77 10.25 -3.94
N LEU A 43 -0.23 9.09 -3.57
CA LEU A 43 -0.43 7.86 -4.31
C LEU A 43 -1.97 7.68 -4.38
N ILE A 44 -2.62 8.19 -5.44
CA ILE A 44 -4.07 8.08 -5.70
C ILE A 44 -4.40 6.63 -6.07
N PHE A 45 -4.04 5.69 -5.21
CA PHE A 45 -4.41 4.29 -5.32
C PHE A 45 -5.76 4.01 -4.65
N THR A 46 -6.37 5.00 -3.99
CA THR A 46 -7.77 4.95 -3.56
C THR A 46 -8.64 5.67 -4.57
N THR A 47 -8.96 5.01 -5.68
CA THR A 47 -9.92 5.55 -6.66
C THR A 47 -11.28 5.76 -5.99
N THR A 48 -12.10 6.71 -6.48
CA THR A 48 -13.48 6.93 -6.00
C THR A 48 -14.28 5.63 -5.91
N HIS A 49 -13.99 4.68 -6.81
CA HIS A 49 -14.57 3.34 -6.80
C HIS A 49 -14.17 2.52 -5.56
N SER A 50 -12.89 2.51 -5.15
CA SER A 50 -12.46 1.74 -3.97
C SER A 50 -13.13 2.26 -2.69
N ASN A 51 -13.28 3.58 -2.58
CA ASN A 51 -13.95 4.23 -1.44
C ASN A 51 -15.44 3.89 -1.41
N LYS A 52 -16.11 3.92 -2.57
CA LYS A 52 -17.51 3.47 -2.68
C LYS A 52 -17.67 2.01 -2.26
N LEU A 53 -16.77 1.13 -2.71
CA LEU A 53 -16.81 -0.29 -2.33
C LEU A 53 -16.56 -0.51 -0.83
N ARG A 54 -15.70 0.30 -0.21
CA ARG A 54 -15.46 0.26 1.23
C ARG A 54 -16.70 0.69 2.00
N ALA A 55 -17.34 1.79 1.60
CA ALA A 55 -18.58 2.28 2.21
C ALA A 55 -19.71 1.23 2.14
N GLU A 56 -19.88 0.53 1.01
CA GLU A 56 -20.87 -0.55 0.91
C GLU A 56 -20.53 -1.76 1.80
N ARG A 57 -19.24 -2.05 2.00
CA ARG A 57 -18.79 -3.10 2.93
C ARG A 57 -19.05 -2.73 4.39
N ASP A 58 -18.86 -1.46 4.75
CA ASP A 58 -19.08 -0.96 6.11
C ASP A 58 -20.53 -1.02 6.56
N LYS A 59 -21.48 -0.87 5.63
CA LYS A 59 -22.91 -1.09 5.94
C LYS A 59 -23.20 -2.51 6.42
N ILE A 60 -22.42 -3.50 5.99
CA ILE A 60 -22.63 -4.92 6.33
C ILE A 60 -21.85 -5.32 7.59
N ALA A 61 -20.85 -4.53 7.99
CA ALA A 61 -19.98 -4.81 9.12
C ALA A 61 -20.74 -4.99 10.46
N PRO A 62 -21.76 -4.18 10.82
CA PRO A 62 -22.48 -4.35 12.09
C PRO A 62 -23.16 -5.71 12.21
N ARG A 63 -23.87 -6.14 11.16
CA ARG A 63 -24.56 -7.44 11.13
C ARG A 63 -23.57 -8.61 11.19
N LEU A 64 -22.42 -8.50 10.51
CA LEU A 64 -21.37 -9.52 10.60
C LEU A 64 -20.73 -9.55 11.99
N LYS A 65 -20.58 -8.40 12.64
CA LYS A 65 -20.06 -8.29 14.00
C LYS A 65 -20.99 -8.95 15.00
N GLU A 66 -22.30 -8.69 14.93
CA GLU A 66 -23.31 -9.36 15.77
C GLU A 66 -23.25 -10.89 15.62
N LEU A 67 -23.11 -11.39 14.40
CA LEU A 67 -22.99 -12.83 14.14
C LEU A 67 -21.67 -13.40 14.68
N ALA A 68 -20.57 -12.64 14.57
CA ALA A 68 -19.28 -13.01 15.14
C ALA A 68 -19.31 -13.05 16.67
N ASP A 69 -19.92 -12.04 17.30
CA ASP A 69 -20.09 -11.92 18.74
C ASP A 69 -21.02 -13.03 19.30
N ALA A 70 -22.02 -13.45 18.51
CA ALA A 70 -22.86 -14.61 18.80
C ALA A 70 -22.15 -15.97 18.62
N GLY A 71 -20.85 -15.98 18.30
CA GLY A 71 -20.05 -17.20 18.12
C GLY A 71 -20.35 -17.94 16.80
N THR A 72 -20.99 -17.29 15.83
CA THR A 72 -21.32 -17.93 14.56
C THR A 72 -20.05 -18.05 13.70
N PRO A 73 -19.72 -19.25 13.19
CA PRO A 73 -18.56 -19.44 12.33
C PRO A 73 -18.70 -18.63 11.03
N VAL A 74 -17.57 -18.14 10.51
CA VAL A 74 -17.47 -17.28 9.31
C VAL A 74 -18.38 -17.76 8.16
N ALA A 75 -18.37 -19.06 7.86
CA ALA A 75 -19.11 -19.62 6.74
C ALA A 75 -20.64 -19.44 6.89
N LYS A 76 -21.16 -19.64 8.11
CA LYS A 76 -22.58 -19.48 8.41
C LYS A 76 -22.96 -17.99 8.46
N ALA A 77 -22.10 -17.15 9.04
CA ALA A 77 -22.32 -15.71 9.05
C ALA A 77 -22.33 -15.11 7.63
N ALA A 78 -21.38 -15.52 6.78
CA ALA A 78 -21.30 -15.09 5.39
C ALA A 78 -22.54 -15.51 4.58
N LYS A 79 -23.02 -16.74 4.77
CA LYS A 79 -24.27 -17.22 4.14
C LYS A 79 -25.49 -16.42 4.62
N GLY A 80 -25.56 -16.09 5.92
CA GLY A 80 -26.62 -15.25 6.50
C GLY A 80 -26.63 -13.80 5.99
N CYS A 81 -25.52 -13.35 5.39
CA CYS A 81 -25.39 -12.06 4.72
C CYS A 81 -25.31 -12.16 3.19
N GLY A 82 -25.56 -13.35 2.61
CA GLY A 82 -25.58 -13.56 1.16
C GLY A 82 -24.23 -13.37 0.46
N MET A 83 -23.12 -13.64 1.14
CA MET A 83 -21.78 -13.42 0.59
C MET A 83 -20.82 -14.59 0.81
N GLU A 84 -19.67 -14.55 0.13
CA GLU A 84 -18.58 -15.51 0.32
C GLU A 84 -17.83 -15.28 1.65
N ALA A 85 -17.35 -16.37 2.27
CA ALA A 85 -16.55 -16.33 3.49
C ALA A 85 -15.28 -15.46 3.37
N LYS A 86 -14.63 -15.39 2.18
CA LYS A 86 -13.50 -14.49 1.96
C LYS A 86 -13.89 -13.02 2.12
N ARG A 87 -15.06 -12.63 1.59
CA ARG A 87 -15.58 -11.27 1.70
C ARG A 87 -15.93 -10.93 3.15
N ALA A 88 -16.55 -11.85 3.89
CA ALA A 88 -16.81 -11.66 5.32
C ALA A 88 -15.53 -11.46 6.14
N ARG A 89 -14.46 -12.23 5.87
CA ARG A 89 -13.14 -12.04 6.49
C ARG A 89 -12.50 -10.70 6.15
N LEU A 90 -12.64 -10.25 4.89
CA LEU A 90 -12.16 -8.93 4.48
C LEU A 90 -12.86 -7.82 5.27
N ILE A 91 -14.20 -7.85 5.34
CA ILE A 91 -14.98 -6.86 6.08
C ILE A 91 -14.59 -6.85 7.56
N ALA A 92 -14.41 -8.02 8.17
CA ALA A 92 -14.00 -8.16 9.56
C ALA A 92 -12.60 -7.56 9.82
N ARG A 93 -11.63 -7.85 8.94
CA ARG A 93 -10.29 -7.25 9.01
C ARG A 93 -10.33 -5.73 8.87
N GLU A 94 -11.10 -5.22 7.90
CA GLU A 94 -11.21 -3.79 7.66
C GLU A 94 -11.93 -3.03 8.79
N ASN A 95 -12.81 -3.71 9.55
CA ASN A 95 -13.59 -3.14 10.65
C ASN A 95 -13.11 -3.57 12.05
N GLY A 96 -11.96 -4.26 12.15
CA GLY A 96 -11.31 -4.57 13.41
C GLY A 96 -11.99 -5.64 14.29
N PHE A 97 -12.80 -6.54 13.73
CA PHE A 97 -13.38 -7.67 14.48
C PHE A 97 -12.91 -9.02 13.93
N LYS A 98 -13.04 -10.08 14.73
CA LYS A 98 -12.64 -11.44 14.36
C LYS A 98 -13.81 -12.39 14.61
N PHE A 99 -13.94 -13.38 13.74
CA PHE A 99 -14.84 -14.50 14.02
C PHE A 99 -14.16 -15.47 14.96
N THR A 100 -14.92 -16.01 15.92
CA THR A 100 -14.48 -17.16 16.72
C THR A 100 -14.29 -18.34 15.76
N SER A 101 -13.07 -18.90 15.76
CA SER A 101 -12.71 -20.01 14.88
C SER A 101 -13.35 -21.32 15.34
#